data_AF-A0A931XA05-F1
#
_entry.id   AF-A0A931XA05-F1
#
_cell.length_a   1.000
_cell.length_b   1.000
_cell.length_c   1.000
_cell.angle_alpha   90.00
_cell.angle_beta   90.00
_cell.angle_gamma   90.00
#
_symmetry.space_group_name_H-M   'P 1'
#
loop_
_entity.id
_entity.type
_entity.pdbx_description
1 polymer ?
#
loop_
_entity_poly.entity_id
_entity_poly.type
_entity_poly.pdbx_seq_one_letter_code
_entity_poly.pdbx_strand_id
1 'polypeptide(L)'
;MQLRASADVAVEMLDQGLAPTLPIDEQRWPGLLDELKEILGRQSAKAILAAGRDGRFLGSRYWLGVFPLRSRGHVEGLLLVAQPRTGLGPWDEAGGEMQTEQMAHALRSAIESEIDAADRSRAQQEKMQRLAASSRLAAHLHQAETEEELFDLLLQSAAVWHDLDARVYRRTLAGTYALYSRLPGGDPGAAPSEMQDTLLSAAGPPLWISSVPDLQRLGWSNPRGELLLIPVGLTDPPDWLLALAGTLDSDVEQAFAFLARLAGRVLEQFVDTQSRALQARLSAATVQGSSVPIEVESAVLRETMTAVGADAALLALSAGARGHAVQVLASIGAAQPDPAMTPVPDEPVLSNGHLAIPFALVGGRSAVLHLRSSAEGFTSATRRLAGAAVVVLTAWLSGRVETAPVIDVRTWDPARNGESGR
;
A
#
# COMPACT_ATOMS: atom_id res chain seq x y z
N MET A 1 15.19 43.13 -11.67
CA MET A 1 14.26 43.66 -12.70
C MET A 1 14.48 45.18 -12.84
N GLN A 2 15.57 45.60 -13.51
CA GLN A 2 15.97 47.01 -13.73
C GLN A 2 15.52 47.55 -15.11
N LEU A 3 14.70 46.79 -15.85
CA LEU A 3 14.20 47.15 -17.20
C LEU A 3 13.12 48.24 -17.19
N ARG A 4 12.56 48.61 -16.03
CA ARG A 4 11.49 49.62 -15.90
C ARG A 4 11.95 51.07 -16.10
N ALA A 5 13.26 51.35 -16.06
CA ALA A 5 13.75 52.73 -15.95
C ALA A 5 14.12 53.42 -17.28
N SER A 6 14.23 52.71 -18.40
CA SER A 6 14.75 53.28 -19.65
C SER A 6 13.80 53.31 -20.84
N ALA A 7 12.61 52.72 -20.74
CA ALA A 7 11.62 52.69 -21.82
C ALA A 7 10.27 53.12 -21.25
N ASP A 8 9.68 54.17 -21.83
CA ASP A 8 8.38 54.73 -21.46
C ASP A 8 7.26 53.76 -21.92
N VAL A 9 7.25 52.54 -21.39
CA VAL A 9 6.41 51.43 -21.84
C VAL A 9 5.54 50.96 -20.68
N ALA A 10 4.23 50.91 -20.92
CA ALA A 10 3.26 50.36 -19.99
C ALA A 10 3.04 48.87 -20.31
N VAL A 11 2.99 48.05 -19.27
CA VAL A 11 2.88 46.59 -19.40
C VAL A 11 1.80 46.10 -18.46
N GLU A 12 0.86 45.32 -18.97
CA GLU A 12 -0.21 44.69 -18.19
C GLU A 12 -0.28 43.20 -18.55
N MET A 13 -0.47 42.34 -17.54
CA MET A 13 -0.63 40.89 -17.72
C MET A 13 -2.05 40.48 -17.33
N LEU A 14 -2.69 39.69 -18.19
CA LEU A 14 -4.07 39.25 -18.03
C LEU A 14 -4.14 37.72 -17.99
N ASP A 15 -5.01 37.16 -17.17
CA ASP A 15 -5.34 35.73 -17.17
C ASP A 15 -6.27 35.33 -18.33
N GLN A 16 -6.67 34.05 -18.38
CA GLN A 16 -7.62 33.53 -19.37
C GLN A 16 -9.01 34.19 -19.30
N GLY A 17 -9.39 34.74 -18.13
CA GLY A 17 -10.59 35.53 -17.90
C GLY A 17 -10.47 37.00 -18.31
N LEU A 18 -9.28 37.41 -18.79
CA LEU A 18 -8.89 38.80 -19.03
C LEU A 18 -8.88 39.67 -17.76
N ALA A 19 -8.68 39.06 -16.60
CA ALA A 19 -8.47 39.77 -15.34
C ALA A 19 -6.96 40.04 -15.14
N PRO A 20 -6.58 41.24 -14.65
CA PRO A 20 -5.17 41.56 -14.41
C PRO A 20 -4.58 40.72 -13.27
N THR A 21 -3.41 40.14 -13.47
CA THR A 21 -2.78 39.16 -12.56
C THR A 21 -1.65 39.71 -11.69
N LEU A 22 -1.07 40.87 -12.03
CA LEU A 22 -0.02 41.52 -11.24
C LEU A 22 -0.63 42.61 -10.35
N PRO A 23 -0.30 42.70 -9.06
CA PRO A 23 -0.72 43.81 -8.22
C PRO A 23 -0.17 45.11 -8.81
N ILE A 24 -1.05 46.11 -8.94
CA ILE A 24 -0.77 47.45 -9.45
C ILE A 24 -0.01 48.22 -8.37
N ASP A 25 1.16 47.75 -7.96
CA ASP A 25 2.04 48.52 -7.10
C ASP A 25 2.75 49.57 -7.96
N GLU A 26 2.28 50.80 -7.81
CA GLU A 26 2.92 52.06 -8.25
C GLU A 26 3.19 52.21 -9.75
N GLN A 27 2.34 51.69 -10.63
CA GLN A 27 2.39 52.01 -12.07
C GLN A 27 1.54 53.23 -12.42
N ARG A 28 2.13 54.14 -13.21
CA ARG A 28 1.52 55.39 -13.74
C ARG A 28 0.21 55.21 -14.54
N TRP A 29 -0.28 53.98 -14.75
CA TRP A 29 -1.36 53.65 -15.70
C TRP A 29 -2.22 52.46 -15.21
N PRO A 30 -3.00 52.59 -14.13
CA PRO A 30 -3.99 51.57 -13.79
C PRO A 30 -5.05 51.45 -14.89
N GLY A 31 -5.29 50.23 -15.39
CA GLY A 31 -6.38 49.93 -16.33
C GLY A 31 -6.04 50.15 -17.80
N LEU A 32 -4.87 49.66 -18.26
CA LEU A 32 -4.49 49.73 -19.67
C LEU A 32 -5.57 49.09 -20.56
N LEU A 33 -6.11 47.93 -20.17
CA LEU A 33 -7.25 47.31 -20.87
C LEU A 33 -8.48 48.23 -20.91
N ASP A 34 -8.77 48.96 -19.85
CA ASP A 34 -9.92 49.87 -19.76
C ASP A 34 -9.75 51.11 -20.65
N GLU A 35 -8.54 51.66 -20.70
CA GLU A 35 -8.16 52.78 -21.57
C GLU A 35 -8.04 52.35 -23.05
N LEU A 36 -7.63 51.10 -23.28
CA LEU A 36 -7.51 50.50 -24.60
C LEU A 36 -8.82 49.88 -25.11
N LYS A 37 -9.94 49.95 -24.38
CA LYS A 37 -11.25 49.45 -24.86
C LYS A 37 -11.65 50.03 -26.22
N GLU A 38 -11.22 51.26 -26.51
CA GLU A 38 -11.45 51.92 -27.81
C GLU A 38 -10.65 51.29 -28.96
N ILE A 39 -9.53 50.62 -28.66
CA ILE A 39 -8.56 50.07 -29.63
C ILE A 39 -8.64 48.54 -29.69
N LEU A 40 -8.66 47.91 -28.52
CA LEU A 40 -8.67 46.47 -28.29
C LEU A 40 -9.94 46.11 -27.50
N GLY A 41 -11.07 46.02 -28.20
CA GLY A 41 -12.31 45.52 -27.57
C GLY A 41 -12.08 44.14 -26.95
N ARG A 42 -12.80 43.82 -25.85
CA ARG A 42 -12.68 42.52 -25.15
C ARG A 42 -12.83 41.30 -26.07
N GLN A 43 -13.64 41.41 -27.13
CA GLN A 43 -13.80 40.34 -28.12
C GLN A 43 -12.52 40.08 -28.92
N SER A 44 -11.78 41.13 -29.30
CA SER A 44 -10.50 41.00 -30.00
C SER A 44 -9.43 40.38 -29.11
N ALA A 45 -9.36 40.77 -27.83
CA ALA A 45 -8.47 40.15 -26.86
C ALA A 45 -8.78 38.65 -26.68
N LYS A 46 -10.06 38.28 -26.56
CA LYS A 46 -10.48 36.87 -26.53
C LYS A 46 -10.13 36.11 -27.82
N ALA A 47 -10.26 36.76 -28.98
CA ALA A 47 -9.91 36.14 -30.26
C ALA A 47 -8.41 35.86 -30.36
N ILE A 48 -7.56 36.77 -29.87
CA ILE A 48 -6.10 36.58 -29.79
C ILE A 48 -5.75 35.46 -28.82
N LEU A 49 -6.35 35.46 -27.63
CA LEU A 49 -6.17 34.41 -26.63
C LEU A 49 -6.53 33.03 -27.20
N ALA A 50 -7.68 32.92 -27.86
CA ALA A 50 -8.15 31.68 -28.48
C ALA A 50 -7.32 31.24 -29.69
N ALA A 51 -6.87 32.20 -30.52
CA ALA A 51 -6.04 31.91 -31.68
C ALA A 51 -4.58 31.60 -31.29
N GLY A 52 -4.14 32.03 -30.10
CA GLY A 52 -2.76 31.95 -29.66
C GLY A 52 -1.80 32.64 -30.63
N ARG A 53 -2.20 33.78 -31.21
CA ARG A 53 -1.38 34.56 -32.15
C ARG A 53 -1.20 35.99 -31.64
N ASP A 54 -0.03 36.55 -31.90
CA ASP A 54 0.30 37.92 -31.52
C ASP A 54 -0.61 38.90 -32.28
N GLY A 55 -1.08 39.94 -31.60
CA GLY A 55 -1.91 41.00 -32.15
C GLY A 55 -1.23 42.36 -32.02
N ARG A 56 -1.39 43.22 -33.03
CA ARG A 56 -0.84 44.58 -33.04
C ARG A 56 -1.94 45.57 -33.36
N PHE A 57 -1.97 46.65 -32.61
CA PHE A 57 -3.00 47.67 -32.73
C PHE A 57 -2.35 49.04 -32.64
N LEU A 58 -2.78 49.92 -33.54
CA LEU A 58 -2.38 51.32 -33.53
C LEU A 58 -3.49 52.15 -32.90
N GLY A 59 -3.19 52.74 -31.75
CA GLY A 59 -4.03 53.72 -31.10
C GLY A 59 -3.74 55.15 -31.54
N SER A 60 -4.63 56.06 -31.16
CA SER A 60 -4.43 57.51 -31.35
C SER A 60 -3.21 58.05 -30.58
N ARG A 61 -2.83 57.40 -29.47
CA ARG A 61 -1.76 57.83 -28.56
C ARG A 61 -0.68 56.78 -28.31
N TYR A 62 -0.93 55.51 -28.65
CA TYR A 62 -0.06 54.40 -28.28
C TYR A 62 0.10 53.39 -29.41
N TRP A 63 1.25 52.73 -29.44
CA TRP A 63 1.44 51.43 -30.06
C TRP A 63 1.06 50.37 -29.05
N LEU A 64 0.16 49.45 -29.40
CA LEU A 64 -0.25 48.35 -28.53
C LEU A 64 0.11 47.01 -29.19
N GLY A 65 0.96 46.25 -28.51
CA GLY A 65 1.17 44.84 -28.80
C GLY A 65 0.45 43.98 -27.77
N VAL A 66 -0.19 42.91 -28.25
CA VAL A 66 -0.90 41.91 -27.45
C VAL A 66 -0.28 40.56 -27.74
N PHE A 67 0.33 39.95 -26.74
CA PHE A 67 1.13 38.74 -26.91
C PHE A 67 0.58 37.63 -26.01
N PRO A 68 0.16 36.48 -26.55
CA PRO A 68 -0.24 35.34 -25.74
C PRO A 68 0.95 34.84 -24.91
N LEU A 69 0.71 34.64 -23.62
CA LEU A 69 1.63 34.01 -22.70
C LEU A 69 1.38 32.51 -22.70
N ARG A 70 2.43 31.72 -22.91
CA ARG A 70 2.34 30.26 -22.99
C ARG A 70 3.08 29.58 -21.84
N SER A 71 2.45 28.56 -21.27
CA SER A 71 3.10 27.56 -20.42
C SER A 71 2.86 26.18 -21.03
N ARG A 72 3.93 25.38 -21.19
CA ARG A 72 3.85 24.00 -21.73
C ARG A 72 3.00 23.87 -23.02
N GLY A 73 3.10 24.84 -23.91
CA GLY A 73 2.36 24.87 -25.18
C GLY A 73 0.89 25.31 -25.11
N HIS A 74 0.37 25.61 -23.91
CA HIS A 74 -0.99 26.13 -23.70
C HIS A 74 -0.94 27.65 -23.46
N VAL A 75 -1.94 28.38 -23.94
CA VAL A 75 -2.05 29.83 -23.72
C VAL A 75 -2.71 30.07 -22.36
N GLU A 76 -1.95 30.62 -21.42
CA GLU A 76 -2.39 30.87 -20.04
C GLU A 76 -2.93 32.29 -19.82
N GLY A 77 -2.63 33.20 -20.75
CA GLY A 77 -3.00 34.60 -20.60
C GLY A 77 -2.48 35.48 -21.73
N LEU A 78 -2.53 36.79 -21.51
CA LEU A 78 -2.03 37.81 -22.44
C LEU A 78 -1.06 38.75 -21.73
N LEU A 79 -0.04 39.18 -22.47
CA LEU A 79 0.82 40.30 -22.17
C LEU A 79 0.43 41.48 -23.06
N LEU A 80 -0.01 42.57 -22.47
CA LEU A 80 -0.23 43.85 -23.13
C LEU A 80 1.01 44.71 -22.96
N VAL A 81 1.52 45.25 -24.06
CA VAL A 81 2.64 46.19 -24.07
C VAL A 81 2.22 47.42 -24.85
N ALA A 82 2.18 48.58 -24.19
CA ALA A 82 1.84 49.85 -24.79
C ALA A 82 3.00 50.85 -24.72
N GLN A 83 3.29 51.50 -25.83
CA GLN A 83 4.31 52.55 -25.93
C GLN A 83 3.66 53.86 -26.42
N PRO A 84 3.82 55.00 -25.72
CA PRO A 84 3.38 56.31 -26.20
C PRO A 84 4.03 56.68 -27.53
N ARG A 85 3.27 57.32 -28.41
CA ARG A 85 3.79 57.86 -29.67
C ARG A 85 4.53 59.18 -29.39
N THR A 86 5.82 59.23 -29.69
CA THR A 86 6.67 60.42 -29.48
C THR A 86 6.82 61.32 -30.72
N GLY A 87 6.19 60.99 -31.86
CA GLY A 87 6.24 61.76 -33.11
C GLY A 87 5.07 61.48 -34.07
N LEU A 88 4.79 62.44 -34.96
CA LEU A 88 3.74 62.37 -36.01
C LEU A 88 4.29 61.98 -37.40
N GLY A 89 5.58 61.65 -37.51
CA GLY A 89 6.23 61.33 -38.79
C GLY A 89 6.20 59.83 -39.11
N PRO A 90 6.09 59.42 -40.39
CA PRO A 90 6.05 58.02 -40.81
C PRO A 90 7.33 57.23 -40.53
N TRP A 91 8.47 57.91 -40.36
CA TRP A 91 9.75 57.30 -39.98
C TRP A 91 9.85 56.96 -38.49
N ASP A 92 9.09 57.66 -37.62
CA ASP A 92 9.00 57.36 -36.19
C ASP A 92 8.03 56.19 -35.90
N GLU A 93 7.07 55.93 -36.79
CA GLU A 93 6.08 54.86 -36.63
C GLU A 93 6.73 53.46 -36.69
N ALA A 94 7.57 53.19 -37.69
CA ALA A 94 8.24 51.90 -37.83
C ALA A 94 9.24 51.61 -36.70
N GLY A 95 9.91 52.66 -36.18
CA GLY A 95 10.85 52.52 -35.07
C GLY A 95 10.17 52.17 -33.74
N GLY A 96 9.03 52.84 -33.45
CA GLY A 96 8.24 52.57 -32.24
C GLY A 96 7.60 51.17 -32.24
N GLU A 97 7.06 50.73 -33.37
CA GLU A 97 6.50 49.37 -33.50
C GLU A 97 7.57 48.30 -33.28
N MET A 98 8.72 48.42 -33.95
CA MET A 98 9.82 47.46 -33.83
C MET A 98 10.38 47.43 -32.40
N GLN A 99 10.48 48.58 -31.73
CA GLN A 99 10.92 48.67 -30.34
C GLN A 99 9.91 48.03 -29.38
N THR A 100 8.61 48.28 -29.57
CA THR A 100 7.53 47.66 -28.78
C THR A 100 7.55 46.15 -28.95
N GLU A 101 7.70 45.66 -30.19
CA GLU A 101 7.76 44.23 -30.51
C GLU A 101 8.99 43.55 -29.87
N GLN A 102 10.18 44.13 -30.00
CA GLN A 102 11.40 43.59 -29.38
C GLN A 102 11.28 43.55 -27.86
N MET A 103 10.77 44.62 -27.25
CA MET A 103 10.56 44.69 -25.80
C MET A 103 9.54 43.65 -25.35
N ALA A 104 8.43 43.53 -26.07
CA ALA A 104 7.39 42.58 -25.75
C ALA A 104 7.83 41.13 -25.91
N HIS A 105 8.62 40.80 -26.94
CA HIS A 105 9.22 39.49 -27.09
C HIS A 105 10.21 39.16 -25.97
N ALA A 106 11.03 40.14 -25.55
CA ALA A 106 11.94 39.96 -24.42
C ALA A 106 11.18 39.75 -23.10
N LEU A 107 10.15 40.56 -22.84
CA LEU A 107 9.29 40.45 -21.66
C LEU A 107 8.49 39.15 -21.65
N ARG A 108 7.86 38.79 -22.78
CA ARG A 108 7.15 37.51 -22.94
C ARG A 108 8.08 36.35 -22.63
N SER A 109 9.26 36.31 -23.25
CA SER A 109 10.22 35.21 -23.05
C SER A 109 10.68 35.12 -21.59
N ALA A 110 10.88 36.27 -20.93
CA ALA A 110 11.24 36.29 -19.51
C ALA A 110 10.10 35.78 -18.62
N ILE A 111 8.86 36.23 -18.88
CA ILE A 111 7.67 35.84 -18.11
C ILE A 111 7.36 34.35 -18.32
N GLU A 112 7.35 33.86 -19.55
CA GLU A 112 7.12 32.44 -19.87
C GLU A 112 8.19 31.55 -19.21
N SER A 113 9.47 31.97 -19.25
CA SER A 113 10.56 31.29 -18.55
C SER A 113 10.37 31.25 -17.03
N GLU A 114 9.87 32.34 -16.44
CA GLU A 114 9.56 32.42 -15.00
C GLU A 114 8.37 31.55 -14.61
N ILE A 115 7.31 31.52 -15.43
CA ILE A 115 6.16 30.62 -15.24
C ILE A 115 6.62 29.15 -15.29
N ASP A 116 7.38 28.77 -16.32
CA ASP A 116 7.92 27.41 -16.43
C ASP A 116 8.83 27.06 -15.24
N ALA A 117 9.63 28.01 -14.75
CA ALA A 117 10.49 27.82 -13.58
C ALA A 117 9.66 27.66 -12.29
N ALA A 118 8.61 28.45 -12.11
CA ALA A 118 7.69 28.36 -10.98
C ALA A 118 6.95 27.01 -10.98
N ASP A 119 6.46 26.56 -12.13
CA ASP A 119 5.77 25.27 -12.28
C ASP A 119 6.70 24.09 -11.98
N ARG A 120 7.96 24.15 -12.46
CA ARG A 120 8.99 23.15 -12.09
C ARG A 120 9.28 23.16 -10.60
N SER A 121 9.37 24.34 -9.99
CA SER A 121 9.62 24.50 -8.56
C SER A 121 8.47 23.91 -7.72
N ARG A 122 7.21 24.20 -8.09
CA ARG A 122 6.02 23.62 -7.44
C ARG A 122 6.01 22.10 -7.56
N ALA A 123 6.22 21.55 -8.76
CA ALA A 123 6.27 20.10 -8.96
C ALA A 123 7.39 19.44 -8.14
N GLN A 124 8.56 20.08 -8.05
CA GLN A 124 9.66 19.60 -7.22
C GLN A 124 9.31 19.67 -5.73
N GLN A 125 8.68 20.76 -5.28
CA GLN A 125 8.24 20.92 -3.89
C GLN A 125 7.18 19.87 -3.51
N GLU A 126 6.19 19.61 -4.37
CA GLU A 126 5.21 18.54 -4.19
C GLU A 126 5.87 17.17 -4.11
N LYS A 127 6.83 16.88 -5.00
CA LYS A 127 7.61 15.64 -4.97
C LYS A 127 8.41 15.49 -3.66
N MET A 128 9.05 16.56 -3.18
CA MET A 128 9.77 16.55 -1.90
C MET A 128 8.82 16.37 -0.71
N GLN A 129 7.65 16.99 -0.74
CA GLN A 129 6.62 16.81 0.29
C GLN A 129 6.11 15.37 0.33
N ARG A 130 5.84 14.76 -0.83
CA ARG A 130 5.45 13.35 -0.94
C ARG A 130 6.54 12.42 -0.40
N LEU A 131 7.80 12.63 -0.79
CA LEU A 131 8.92 11.83 -0.28
C LEU A 131 9.08 11.97 1.24
N ALA A 132 8.92 13.17 1.78
CA ALA A 132 8.92 13.41 3.23
C ALA A 132 7.73 12.74 3.93
N ALA A 133 6.55 12.72 3.31
CA ALA A 133 5.39 11.99 3.81
C ALA A 133 5.63 10.47 3.83
N SER A 134 6.12 9.89 2.72
CA SER A 134 6.48 8.47 2.62
C SER A 134 7.55 8.06 3.63
N SER A 135 8.54 8.93 3.88
CA SER A 135 9.58 8.69 4.90
C SER A 135 9.01 8.69 6.32
N ARG A 136 8.11 9.63 6.65
CA ARG A 136 7.42 9.66 7.95
C ARG A 136 6.53 8.44 8.14
N LEU A 137 5.77 8.07 7.11
CA LEU A 137 4.98 6.84 7.15
C LEU A 137 5.86 5.62 7.35
N ALA A 138 6.99 5.51 6.65
CA ALA A 138 7.94 4.42 6.86
C ALA A 138 8.41 4.33 8.32
N ALA A 139 8.68 5.47 8.96
CA ALA A 139 8.99 5.50 10.39
C ALA A 139 7.82 5.03 11.27
N HIS A 140 6.58 5.44 10.97
CA HIS A 140 5.39 4.97 11.71
C HIS A 140 5.10 3.48 11.50
N LEU A 141 5.27 2.96 10.28
CA LEU A 141 5.11 1.53 9.99
C LEU A 141 6.06 0.69 10.84
N HIS A 142 7.29 1.18 11.08
CA HIS A 142 8.25 0.49 11.94
C HIS A 142 7.88 0.53 13.43
N GLN A 143 7.05 1.49 13.84
CA GLN A 143 6.58 1.66 15.21
C GLN A 143 5.27 0.94 15.49
N ALA A 144 4.59 0.43 14.46
CA ALA A 144 3.36 -0.32 14.62
C ALA A 144 3.58 -1.51 15.57
N GLU A 145 2.62 -1.73 16.47
CA GLU A 145 2.69 -2.82 17.47
C GLU A 145 1.88 -4.05 17.03
N THR A 146 0.95 -3.86 16.09
CA THR A 146 0.03 -4.90 15.61
C THR A 146 -0.05 -4.96 14.09
N GLU A 147 -0.48 -6.10 13.55
CA GLU A 147 -0.74 -6.26 12.11
C GLU A 147 -1.86 -5.32 11.64
N GLU A 148 -2.91 -5.15 12.44
CA GLU A 148 -4.04 -4.27 12.17
C GLU A 148 -3.59 -2.80 12.03
N GLU A 149 -2.85 -2.29 13.01
CA GLU A 149 -2.31 -0.91 12.98
C GLU A 149 -1.42 -0.68 11.75
N LEU A 150 -0.55 -1.65 11.43
CA LEU A 150 0.34 -1.57 10.27
C LEU A 150 -0.46 -1.43 8.96
N PHE A 151 -1.50 -2.24 8.78
CA PHE A 151 -2.33 -2.19 7.58
C PHE A 151 -3.23 -0.97 7.53
N ASP A 152 -3.79 -0.54 8.66
CA ASP A 152 -4.59 0.67 8.74
C ASP A 152 -3.77 1.90 8.32
N LEU A 153 -2.51 2.00 8.75
CA LEU A 153 -1.60 3.07 8.31
C LEU A 153 -1.39 3.06 6.79
N LEU A 154 -1.20 1.87 6.18
CA LEU A 154 -1.04 1.74 4.73
C LEU A 154 -2.31 2.14 3.98
N LEU A 155 -3.47 1.62 4.42
CA LEU A 155 -4.77 1.88 3.82
C LEU A 155 -5.12 3.36 3.89
N GLN A 156 -5.00 3.98 5.07
CA GLN A 156 -5.28 5.39 5.27
C GLN A 156 -4.36 6.27 4.43
N SER A 157 -3.08 5.91 4.30
CA SER A 157 -2.14 6.68 3.48
C SER A 157 -2.50 6.63 1.99
N ALA A 158 -2.93 5.47 1.49
CA ALA A 158 -3.41 5.34 0.11
C ALA A 158 -4.65 6.20 -0.14
N ALA A 159 -5.60 6.22 0.80
CA ALA A 159 -6.79 7.05 0.72
C ALA A 159 -6.44 8.55 0.76
N VAL A 160 -5.65 8.98 1.73
CA VAL A 160 -5.41 10.40 2.00
C VAL A 160 -4.49 11.03 0.95
N TRP A 161 -3.47 10.30 0.47
CA TRP A 161 -2.49 10.87 -0.45
C TRP A 161 -2.91 10.79 -1.92
N HIS A 162 -3.70 9.78 -2.27
CA HIS A 162 -3.98 9.43 -3.66
C HIS A 162 -5.46 9.17 -3.97
N ASP A 163 -6.37 9.30 -3.00
CA ASP A 163 -7.81 9.05 -3.16
C ASP A 163 -8.11 7.64 -3.72
N LEU A 164 -7.37 6.63 -3.22
CA LEU A 164 -7.47 5.24 -3.67
C LEU A 164 -8.38 4.41 -2.75
N ASP A 165 -9.17 3.50 -3.33
CA ASP A 165 -9.79 2.40 -2.57
C ASP A 165 -8.74 1.31 -2.34
N ALA A 166 -8.20 1.30 -1.13
CA ALA A 166 -7.17 0.36 -0.72
C ALA A 166 -7.75 -0.80 0.09
N ARG A 167 -7.27 -2.01 -0.17
CA ARG A 167 -7.66 -3.25 0.51
C ARG A 167 -6.45 -4.13 0.77
N VAL A 168 -6.47 -4.87 1.87
CA VAL A 168 -5.43 -5.84 2.22
C VAL A 168 -6.04 -7.23 2.22
N TYR A 169 -5.37 -8.16 1.52
CA TYR A 169 -5.72 -9.56 1.52
C TYR A 169 -4.61 -10.40 2.14
N ARG A 170 -5.01 -11.46 2.86
CA ARG A 170 -4.13 -12.41 3.52
C ARG A 170 -4.21 -13.77 2.84
N ARG A 171 -3.05 -14.37 2.56
CA ARG A 171 -2.96 -15.70 1.99
C ARG A 171 -3.28 -16.75 3.05
N THR A 172 -4.22 -17.64 2.73
CA THR A 172 -4.55 -18.82 3.53
C THR A 172 -3.64 -19.99 3.15
N LEU A 173 -3.58 -21.03 4.00
CA LEU A 173 -2.80 -22.24 3.68
C LEU A 173 -3.31 -22.99 2.43
N ALA A 174 -4.56 -22.78 2.00
CA ALA A 174 -5.07 -23.34 0.73
C ALA A 174 -4.59 -22.57 -0.52
N GLY A 175 -3.81 -21.50 -0.37
CA GLY A 175 -3.35 -20.70 -1.50
C GLY A 175 -4.42 -19.77 -2.08
N THR A 176 -5.36 -19.31 -1.24
CA THR A 176 -6.33 -18.26 -1.59
C THR A 176 -6.06 -17.02 -0.77
N TYR A 177 -6.32 -15.84 -1.32
CA TYR A 177 -6.19 -14.57 -0.61
C TYR A 177 -7.56 -14.11 -0.11
N ALA A 178 -7.79 -14.17 1.19
CA ALA A 178 -9.00 -13.69 1.82
C ALA A 178 -8.86 -12.21 2.22
N LEU A 179 -9.91 -11.42 2.04
CA LEU A 179 -9.93 -10.01 2.43
C LEU A 179 -9.76 -9.89 3.95
N TYR A 180 -8.69 -9.20 4.37
CA TYR A 180 -8.35 -9.00 5.78
C TYR A 180 -8.79 -7.63 6.29
N SER A 181 -8.43 -6.57 5.57
CA SER A 181 -8.80 -5.20 5.96
C SER A 181 -9.13 -4.33 4.74
N ARG A 182 -9.93 -3.30 4.98
CA ARG A 182 -10.39 -2.32 3.99
C ARG A 182 -10.68 -1.00 4.67
N LEU A 183 -10.68 0.08 3.89
CA LEU A 183 -11.03 1.40 4.41
C LEU A 183 -12.47 1.45 4.97
N PRO A 184 -12.68 2.13 6.11
CA PRO A 184 -14.01 2.34 6.65
C PRO A 184 -14.84 3.20 5.68
N GLY A 185 -16.09 2.77 5.42
CA GLY A 185 -17.00 3.46 4.50
C GLY A 185 -16.93 2.98 3.04
N GLY A 186 -15.97 2.12 2.68
CA GLY A 186 -15.95 1.48 1.36
C GLY A 186 -17.13 0.53 1.16
N ASP A 187 -17.58 0.36 -0.09
CA ASP A 187 -18.62 -0.60 -0.43
C ASP A 187 -18.09 -2.04 -0.27
N PRO A 188 -18.67 -2.87 0.62
CA PRO A 188 -18.25 -4.26 0.81
C PRO A 188 -18.41 -5.10 -0.46
N GLY A 189 -19.38 -4.78 -1.32
CA GLY A 189 -19.65 -5.53 -2.55
C GLY A 189 -18.81 -5.12 -3.76
N ALA A 190 -18.00 -4.06 -3.65
CA ALA A 190 -17.25 -3.50 -4.78
C ALA A 190 -16.05 -4.34 -5.23
N ALA A 191 -15.50 -5.18 -4.34
CA ALA A 191 -14.35 -6.04 -4.61
C ALA A 191 -14.59 -7.44 -4.02
N PRO A 192 -13.87 -8.47 -4.49
CA PRO A 192 -14.06 -9.84 -4.02
C PRO A 192 -13.68 -9.99 -2.56
N SER A 193 -14.35 -10.91 -1.84
CA SER A 193 -13.92 -11.34 -0.51
C SER A 193 -12.72 -12.30 -0.57
N GLU A 194 -12.53 -12.98 -1.70
CA GLU A 194 -11.47 -13.97 -1.91
C GLU A 194 -10.90 -13.86 -3.33
N MET A 195 -9.57 -13.99 -3.46
CA MET A 195 -8.86 -14.02 -4.74
C MET A 195 -8.01 -15.29 -4.86
N GLN A 196 -7.92 -15.87 -6.07
CA GLN A 196 -7.09 -17.06 -6.32
C GLN A 196 -5.63 -16.68 -6.62
N ASP A 197 -4.68 -17.44 -6.07
CA ASP A 197 -3.23 -17.21 -6.22
C ASP A 197 -2.71 -17.39 -7.66
N THR A 198 -3.39 -18.22 -8.46
CA THR A 198 -3.03 -18.49 -9.87
C THR A 198 -2.94 -17.23 -10.74
N LEU A 199 -3.68 -16.17 -10.37
CA LEU A 199 -3.69 -14.91 -11.09
C LEU A 199 -2.42 -14.07 -10.84
N LEU A 200 -1.78 -14.25 -9.69
CA LEU A 200 -0.57 -13.50 -9.29
C LEU A 200 0.70 -14.19 -9.78
N SER A 201 0.72 -15.53 -9.79
CA SER A 201 1.88 -16.31 -10.24
C SER A 201 2.18 -16.14 -11.74
N ALA A 202 1.21 -15.75 -12.56
CA ALA A 202 1.37 -15.68 -14.01
C ALA A 202 2.06 -14.39 -14.50
N ALA A 203 1.90 -13.27 -13.79
CA ALA A 203 2.31 -11.95 -14.27
C ALA A 203 3.54 -11.37 -13.56
N GLY A 204 3.84 -11.86 -12.35
CA GLY A 204 4.90 -11.30 -11.50
C GLY A 204 4.47 -9.99 -10.84
N PRO A 205 4.75 -9.79 -9.54
CA PRO A 205 4.39 -8.55 -8.87
C PRO A 205 5.41 -7.41 -9.06
N PRO A 206 4.99 -6.13 -9.01
CA PRO A 206 3.61 -5.67 -8.86
C PRO A 206 2.77 -5.89 -10.13
N LEU A 207 1.48 -6.19 -9.97
CA LEU A 207 0.57 -6.51 -11.08
C LEU A 207 -0.41 -5.34 -11.33
N TRP A 208 -0.31 -4.75 -12.52
CA TRP A 208 -1.17 -3.67 -13.00
C TRP A 208 -2.31 -4.20 -13.88
N ILE A 209 -3.55 -3.82 -13.59
CA ILE A 209 -4.74 -4.25 -14.31
C ILE A 209 -5.59 -3.02 -14.64
N SER A 210 -5.59 -2.63 -15.91
CA SER A 210 -6.35 -1.47 -16.41
C SER A 210 -7.60 -1.88 -17.21
N SER A 211 -7.74 -3.17 -17.52
CA SER A 211 -8.82 -3.72 -18.33
C SER A 211 -10.04 -4.05 -17.48
N VAL A 212 -11.17 -3.38 -17.73
CA VAL A 212 -12.45 -3.63 -17.03
C VAL A 212 -12.87 -5.10 -17.07
N PRO A 213 -12.80 -5.83 -18.21
CA PRO A 213 -13.08 -7.26 -18.22
C PRO A 213 -12.21 -8.08 -17.28
N ASP A 214 -10.93 -7.75 -17.14
CA ASP A 214 -10.02 -8.47 -16.25
C ASP A 214 -10.33 -8.17 -14.78
N LEU A 215 -10.66 -6.92 -14.46
CA LEU A 215 -11.15 -6.53 -13.12
C LEU A 215 -12.43 -7.26 -12.74
N GLN A 216 -13.39 -7.37 -13.67
CA GLN A 216 -14.63 -8.12 -13.44
C GLN A 216 -14.39 -9.62 -13.26
N ARG A 217 -13.43 -10.21 -13.98
CA ARG A 217 -13.02 -11.62 -13.77
C ARG A 217 -12.40 -11.84 -12.39
N LEU A 218 -11.74 -10.82 -11.84
CA LEU A 218 -11.26 -10.83 -10.47
C LEU A 218 -12.37 -10.61 -9.44
N GLY A 219 -13.60 -10.33 -9.85
CA GLY A 219 -14.73 -10.09 -8.95
C GLY A 219 -14.91 -8.63 -8.52
N TRP A 220 -14.26 -7.68 -9.19
CA TRP A 220 -14.54 -6.25 -8.98
C TRP A 220 -15.80 -5.85 -9.75
N SER A 221 -16.84 -5.48 -9.01
CA SER A 221 -18.19 -5.29 -9.55
C SER A 221 -18.43 -3.89 -10.15
N ASN A 222 -17.64 -2.89 -9.74
CA ASN A 222 -17.72 -1.52 -10.27
C ASN A 222 -16.34 -0.84 -10.32
N PRO A 223 -15.42 -1.33 -11.18
CA PRO A 223 -14.07 -0.78 -11.23
C PRO A 223 -14.10 0.67 -11.73
N ARG A 224 -13.72 1.60 -10.86
CA ARG A 224 -13.43 2.99 -11.24
C ARG A 224 -11.92 3.14 -11.37
N GLY A 225 -11.44 3.17 -12.61
CA GLY A 225 -10.02 3.30 -12.91
C GLY A 225 -9.32 1.95 -12.98
N GLU A 226 -8.12 1.90 -12.44
CA GLU A 226 -7.16 0.80 -12.56
C GLU A 226 -6.97 0.11 -11.21
N LEU A 227 -6.43 -1.11 -11.23
CA LEU A 227 -6.07 -1.87 -10.04
C LEU A 227 -4.58 -2.20 -10.06
N LEU A 228 -3.92 -1.96 -8.95
CA LEU A 228 -2.55 -2.37 -8.70
C LEU A 228 -2.51 -3.33 -7.52
N LEU A 229 -1.98 -4.53 -7.75
CA LEU A 229 -1.76 -5.55 -6.72
C LEU A 229 -0.27 -5.58 -6.36
N ILE A 230 0.04 -5.31 -5.10
CA ILE A 230 1.39 -5.20 -4.56
C ILE A 230 1.58 -6.27 -3.47
N PRO A 231 2.57 -7.16 -3.58
CA PRO A 231 2.87 -8.12 -2.55
C PRO A 231 3.45 -7.41 -1.32
N VAL A 232 2.98 -7.82 -0.15
CA VAL A 232 3.51 -7.38 1.14
C VAL A 232 4.23 -8.57 1.76
N GLY A 233 5.54 -8.45 1.95
CA GLY A 233 6.38 -9.56 2.43
C GLY A 233 7.50 -9.95 1.45
N LEU A 234 8.36 -10.87 1.90
CA LEU A 234 9.49 -11.41 1.13
C LEU A 234 9.27 -12.89 0.75
N THR A 235 8.15 -13.47 1.12
CA THR A 235 7.80 -14.86 0.78
C THR A 235 7.38 -14.99 -0.67
N ASP A 236 7.70 -16.14 -1.27
CA ASP A 236 7.23 -16.53 -2.60
C ASP A 236 6.53 -17.89 -2.49
N PRO A 237 5.20 -17.95 -2.57
CA PRO A 237 4.27 -16.84 -2.85
C PRO A 237 4.12 -15.89 -1.64
N PRO A 238 3.71 -14.62 -1.87
CA PRO A 238 3.59 -13.64 -0.80
C PRO A 238 2.44 -13.96 0.15
N ASP A 239 2.62 -13.73 1.44
CA ASP A 239 1.58 -14.00 2.45
C ASP A 239 0.48 -12.93 2.49
N TRP A 240 0.75 -11.76 1.93
CA TRP A 240 -0.13 -10.61 1.97
C TRP A 240 -0.11 -9.87 0.63
N LEU A 241 -1.25 -9.27 0.28
CA LEU A 241 -1.41 -8.41 -0.89
C LEU A 241 -2.08 -7.11 -0.49
N LEU A 242 -1.51 -6.01 -0.98
CA LEU A 242 -2.14 -4.70 -1.00
C LEU A 242 -2.75 -4.48 -2.38
N ALA A 243 -4.06 -4.27 -2.41
CA ALA A 243 -4.81 -3.92 -3.61
C ALA A 243 -5.14 -2.43 -3.58
N LEU A 244 -4.73 -1.69 -4.60
CA LEU A 244 -4.96 -0.26 -4.76
C LEU A 244 -5.82 -0.03 -5.99
N ALA A 245 -7.04 0.46 -5.83
CA ALA A 245 -7.94 0.78 -6.93
C ALA A 245 -8.18 2.28 -7.05
N GLY A 246 -8.07 2.82 -8.28
CA GLY A 246 -8.33 4.23 -8.56
C GLY A 246 -7.55 4.77 -9.76
N THR A 247 -7.24 6.06 -9.75
CA THR A 247 -6.33 6.67 -10.73
C THR A 247 -4.89 6.45 -10.29
N LEU A 248 -4.18 5.58 -11.01
CA LEU A 248 -2.84 5.15 -10.63
C LEU A 248 -1.79 5.77 -11.56
N ASP A 249 -0.62 6.06 -11.00
CA ASP A 249 0.56 6.49 -11.74
C ASP A 249 1.80 5.74 -11.25
N SER A 250 2.93 5.94 -11.93
CA SER A 250 4.19 5.28 -11.56
C SER A 250 4.72 5.69 -10.18
N ASP A 251 4.33 6.87 -9.69
CA ASP A 251 4.77 7.36 -8.38
C ASP A 251 4.04 6.61 -7.26
N VAL A 252 2.73 6.34 -7.43
CA VAL A 252 1.94 5.49 -6.53
C VAL A 252 2.55 4.09 -6.45
N GLU A 253 2.83 3.47 -7.59
CA GLU A 253 3.41 2.12 -7.63
C GLU A 253 4.75 2.07 -6.87
N GLN A 254 5.67 2.99 -7.17
CA GLN A 254 6.99 3.02 -6.52
C GLN A 254 6.89 3.26 -5.01
N ALA A 255 6.05 4.20 -4.59
CA ALA A 255 5.86 4.53 -3.18
C ALA A 255 5.30 3.32 -2.42
N PHE A 256 4.21 2.72 -2.90
CA PHE A 256 3.58 1.61 -2.19
C PHE A 256 4.35 0.30 -2.33
N ALA A 257 5.07 0.05 -3.42
CA ALA A 257 5.98 -1.10 -3.50
C ALA A 257 7.14 -1.00 -2.50
N PHE A 258 7.61 0.21 -2.21
CA PHE A 258 8.59 0.43 -1.14
C PHE A 258 7.95 0.19 0.25
N LEU A 259 6.79 0.80 0.52
CA LEU A 259 6.10 0.67 1.80
C LEU A 259 5.64 -0.76 2.09
N ALA A 260 5.16 -1.49 1.08
CA ALA A 260 4.77 -2.89 1.18
C ALA A 260 5.95 -3.80 1.55
N ARG A 261 7.15 -3.55 1.00
CA ARG A 261 8.37 -4.27 1.39
C ARG A 261 8.78 -3.96 2.82
N LEU A 262 8.65 -2.72 3.26
CA LEU A 262 8.93 -2.34 4.65
C LEU A 262 7.93 -2.98 5.61
N ALA A 263 6.64 -2.92 5.31
CA ALA A 263 5.59 -3.58 6.08
C ALA A 263 5.83 -5.09 6.15
N GLY A 264 6.25 -5.71 5.05
CA GLY A 264 6.67 -7.11 5.03
C GLY A 264 7.73 -7.47 6.08
N ARG A 265 8.76 -6.63 6.24
CA ARG A 265 9.80 -6.82 7.28
C ARG A 265 9.25 -6.66 8.70
N VAL A 266 8.33 -5.72 8.90
CA VAL A 266 7.69 -5.50 10.21
C VAL A 266 6.82 -6.72 10.59
N LEU A 267 6.07 -7.27 9.64
CA LEU A 267 5.29 -8.51 9.83
C LEU A 267 6.19 -9.70 10.19
N GLU A 268 7.33 -9.86 9.51
CA GLU A 268 8.32 -10.89 9.86
C GLU A 268 8.83 -10.72 11.29
N GLN A 269 9.13 -9.49 11.71
CA GLN A 269 9.54 -9.16 13.07
C GLN A 269 8.45 -9.48 14.11
N PHE A 270 7.17 -9.25 13.81
CA PHE A 270 6.06 -9.64 14.69
C PHE A 270 6.04 -11.15 14.89
N VAL A 271 6.08 -11.93 13.81
CA VAL A 271 6.06 -13.40 13.88
C VAL A 271 7.28 -13.94 14.64
N ASP A 272 8.46 -13.37 14.43
CA ASP A 272 9.69 -13.78 15.14
C ASP A 272 9.62 -13.46 16.64
N THR A 273 9.05 -12.31 16.99
CA THR A 273 8.88 -11.90 18.39
C THR A 273 7.85 -12.78 19.09
N GLN A 274 6.71 -13.05 18.44
CA GLN A 274 5.69 -13.96 18.94
C GLN A 274 6.22 -15.39 19.08
N SER A 275 6.99 -15.87 18.10
CA SER A 275 7.61 -17.21 18.13
C SER A 275 8.56 -17.37 19.31
N ARG A 276 9.44 -16.38 19.55
CA ARG A 276 10.36 -16.39 20.70
C ARG A 276 9.60 -16.32 22.03
N ALA A 277 8.59 -15.47 22.11
CA ALA A 277 7.76 -15.36 23.32
C ALA A 277 7.01 -16.68 23.61
N LEU A 278 6.45 -17.31 22.59
CA LEU A 278 5.81 -18.62 22.70
C LEU A 278 6.81 -19.68 23.19
N GLN A 279 7.97 -19.79 22.55
CA GLN A 279 9.01 -20.75 22.95
C GLN A 279 9.43 -20.56 24.41
N ALA A 280 9.58 -19.32 24.87
CA ALA A 280 9.91 -19.01 26.27
C ALA A 280 8.80 -19.48 27.23
N ARG A 281 7.53 -19.21 26.92
CA ARG A 281 6.39 -19.66 27.74
C ARG A 281 6.25 -21.17 27.76
N LEU A 282 6.41 -21.85 26.62
CA LEU A 282 6.38 -23.31 26.54
C LEU A 282 7.54 -23.93 27.32
N SER A 283 8.75 -23.38 27.21
CA SER A 283 9.91 -23.84 27.96
C SER A 283 9.69 -23.70 29.47
N ALA A 284 9.16 -22.56 29.92
CA ALA A 284 8.80 -22.36 31.32
C ALA A 284 7.75 -23.38 31.80
N ALA A 285 6.71 -23.65 31.00
CA ALA A 285 5.70 -24.66 31.32
C ALA A 285 6.28 -26.08 31.44
N THR A 286 7.27 -26.43 30.61
CA THR A 286 7.93 -27.75 30.69
C THR A 286 8.87 -27.91 31.89
N VAL A 287 9.48 -26.82 32.38
CA VAL A 287 10.44 -26.85 33.52
C VAL A 287 9.72 -26.71 34.86
N GLN A 288 8.69 -25.86 34.93
CA GLN A 288 7.95 -25.57 36.17
C GLN A 288 6.76 -26.50 36.39
N GLY A 289 6.41 -27.31 35.38
CA GLY A 289 5.31 -28.27 35.43
C GLY A 289 5.39 -29.18 36.65
N SER A 290 4.24 -29.53 37.19
CA SER A 290 4.10 -30.53 38.24
C SER A 290 4.78 -31.84 37.83
N SER A 291 5.10 -32.70 38.80
CA SER A 291 5.63 -34.05 38.52
C SER A 291 4.66 -34.95 37.73
N VAL A 292 3.45 -34.46 37.39
CA VAL A 292 2.41 -35.16 36.66
C VAL A 292 2.51 -34.80 35.17
N PRO A 293 2.98 -35.72 34.31
CA PRO A 293 3.29 -35.34 32.94
C PRO A 293 2.09 -34.94 32.08
N ILE A 294 0.89 -35.45 32.38
CA ILE A 294 -0.37 -35.12 31.68
C ILE A 294 -0.70 -33.63 31.82
N GLU A 295 -0.40 -33.02 32.98
CA GLU A 295 -0.66 -31.60 33.21
C GLU A 295 0.27 -30.73 32.36
N VAL A 296 1.53 -31.14 32.18
CA VAL A 296 2.50 -30.46 31.32
C VAL A 296 2.09 -30.53 29.85
N GLU A 297 1.67 -31.71 29.37
CA GLU A 297 1.18 -31.91 27.99
C GLU A 297 -0.01 -31.00 27.69
N SER A 298 -0.97 -30.95 28.62
CA SER A 298 -2.17 -30.13 28.50
C SER A 298 -1.85 -28.64 28.55
N ALA A 299 -0.92 -28.21 29.42
CA ALA A 299 -0.49 -26.82 29.51
C ALA A 299 0.21 -26.35 28.22
N VAL A 300 1.16 -27.15 27.71
CA VAL A 300 1.88 -26.86 26.46
C VAL A 300 0.91 -26.81 25.27
N LEU A 301 -0.03 -27.75 25.20
CA LEU A 301 -1.01 -27.80 24.11
C LEU A 301 -1.96 -26.59 24.15
N ARG A 302 -2.41 -26.18 25.35
CA ARG A 302 -3.27 -24.99 25.53
C ARG A 302 -2.56 -23.69 25.17
N GLU A 303 -1.30 -23.55 25.55
CA GLU A 303 -0.49 -22.38 25.23
C GLU A 303 -0.25 -22.30 23.71
N THR A 304 0.03 -23.44 23.09
CA THR A 304 0.15 -23.53 21.62
C THR A 304 -1.15 -23.14 20.93
N MET A 305 -2.29 -23.70 21.36
CA MET A 305 -3.61 -23.36 20.82
C MET A 305 -3.92 -21.87 20.90
N THR A 306 -3.69 -21.27 22.06
CA THR A 306 -3.92 -19.83 22.28
C THR A 306 -3.08 -19.00 21.32
N ALA A 307 -1.79 -19.33 21.17
CA ALA A 307 -0.89 -18.58 20.31
C ALA A 307 -1.19 -18.72 18.82
N VAL A 308 -1.69 -19.89 18.39
CA VAL A 308 -2.04 -20.14 16.98
C VAL A 308 -3.48 -19.77 16.63
N GLY A 309 -4.32 -19.44 17.61
CA GLY A 309 -5.75 -19.21 17.42
C GLY A 309 -6.53 -20.49 17.04
N ALA A 310 -6.14 -21.64 17.57
CA ALA A 310 -6.82 -22.91 17.31
C ALA A 310 -7.92 -23.20 18.35
N ASP A 311 -9.05 -23.74 17.89
CA ASP A 311 -10.18 -24.15 18.73
C ASP A 311 -10.03 -25.55 19.30
N ALA A 312 -9.21 -26.39 18.65
CA ALA A 312 -8.90 -27.73 19.13
C ALA A 312 -7.45 -28.10 18.80
N ALA A 313 -6.85 -28.94 19.65
CA ALA A 313 -5.52 -29.48 19.40
C ALA A 313 -5.34 -30.87 19.96
N LEU A 314 -4.45 -31.63 19.35
CA LEU A 314 -4.11 -32.99 19.75
C LEU A 314 -2.61 -33.22 19.56
N LEU A 315 -1.99 -33.79 20.59
CA LEU A 315 -0.60 -34.23 20.58
C LEU A 315 -0.58 -35.75 20.68
N ALA A 316 0.01 -36.41 19.68
CA ALA A 316 0.08 -37.86 19.65
C ALA A 316 1.47 -38.37 19.28
N LEU A 317 1.80 -39.57 19.77
CA LEU A 317 3.00 -40.32 19.44
C LEU A 317 2.66 -41.49 18.52
N SER A 318 3.50 -41.73 17.53
CA SER A 318 3.47 -42.95 16.71
C SER A 318 4.50 -43.96 17.21
N ALA A 319 4.07 -45.21 17.43
CA ALA A 319 4.94 -46.30 17.82
C ALA A 319 5.71 -46.88 16.60
N GLY A 320 6.74 -46.14 16.16
CA GLY A 320 7.79 -46.62 15.24
C GLY A 320 7.39 -46.79 13.77
N ALA A 321 8.41 -46.95 12.90
CA ALA A 321 8.31 -46.94 11.43
C ALA A 321 7.41 -48.01 10.78
N ARG A 322 6.78 -48.91 11.56
CA ARG A 322 5.91 -49.99 11.06
C ARG A 322 4.61 -50.17 11.88
N GLY A 323 4.39 -49.37 12.93
CA GLY A 323 3.24 -49.51 13.81
C GLY A 323 2.13 -48.53 13.45
N HIS A 324 0.89 -49.01 13.32
CA HIS A 324 -0.32 -48.17 13.24
C HIS A 324 -0.82 -47.73 14.63
N ALA A 325 -0.04 -47.97 15.68
CA ALA A 325 -0.44 -47.60 17.04
C ALA A 325 -0.08 -46.14 17.29
N VAL A 326 -1.12 -45.31 17.39
CA VAL A 326 -1.03 -43.89 17.76
C VAL A 326 -1.45 -43.76 19.22
N GLN A 327 -0.54 -43.30 20.07
CA GLN A 327 -0.82 -42.97 21.46
C GLN A 327 -1.12 -41.48 21.58
N VAL A 328 -2.34 -41.12 21.94
CA VAL A 328 -2.69 -39.73 22.27
C VAL A 328 -2.07 -39.39 23.63
N LEU A 329 -1.26 -38.33 23.67
CA LEU A 329 -0.68 -37.79 24.90
C LEU A 329 -1.65 -36.80 25.54
N ALA A 330 -2.08 -35.81 24.77
CA ALA A 330 -3.06 -34.82 25.20
C ALA A 330 -3.99 -34.43 24.05
N SER A 331 -5.22 -34.07 24.40
CA SER A 331 -6.20 -33.50 23.48
C SER A 331 -7.00 -32.43 24.21
N ILE A 332 -7.25 -31.31 23.54
CA ILE A 332 -8.06 -30.20 24.02
C ILE A 332 -9.08 -29.85 22.93
N GLY A 333 -10.34 -29.65 23.34
CA GLY A 333 -11.46 -29.42 22.43
C GLY A 333 -11.95 -30.69 21.73
N ALA A 334 -12.75 -30.54 20.68
CA ALA A 334 -13.24 -31.66 19.88
C ALA A 334 -12.20 -32.19 18.87
N ALA A 335 -10.92 -32.24 19.28
CA ALA A 335 -9.86 -32.82 18.47
C ALA A 335 -9.89 -34.35 18.64
N GLN A 336 -10.62 -35.02 17.74
CA GLN A 336 -10.54 -36.46 17.60
C GLN A 336 -9.35 -36.84 16.72
N PRO A 337 -8.61 -37.92 17.05
CA PRO A 337 -7.63 -38.48 16.15
C PRO A 337 -8.36 -38.90 14.88
N ASP A 338 -8.01 -38.27 13.76
CA ASP A 338 -8.56 -38.65 12.47
C ASP A 338 -8.03 -40.05 12.11
N PRO A 339 -8.88 -41.07 11.91
CA PRO A 339 -8.43 -42.40 11.54
C PRO A 339 -7.62 -42.41 10.22
N ALA A 340 -7.80 -41.41 9.35
CA ALA A 340 -7.00 -41.23 8.13
C ALA A 340 -5.56 -40.75 8.40
N MET A 341 -5.25 -40.25 9.60
CA MET A 341 -3.91 -39.79 10.02
C MET A 341 -3.07 -40.91 10.65
N THR A 342 -3.47 -42.17 10.42
CA THR A 342 -2.73 -43.35 10.84
C THR A 342 -2.23 -44.09 9.60
N PRO A 343 -0.92 -44.05 9.28
CA PRO A 343 0.20 -43.55 10.09
C PRO A 343 0.34 -42.02 10.11
N VAL A 344 1.06 -41.51 11.13
CA VAL A 344 1.47 -40.10 11.20
C VAL A 344 2.11 -39.73 9.86
N PRO A 345 1.65 -38.65 9.21
CA PRO A 345 2.16 -38.29 7.90
C PRO A 345 3.64 -37.93 7.99
N ASP A 346 4.44 -38.30 7.00
CA ASP A 346 5.85 -37.90 6.93
C ASP A 346 6.01 -36.40 6.61
N GLU A 347 4.98 -35.80 6.01
CA GLU A 347 4.93 -34.39 5.64
C GLU A 347 3.83 -33.63 6.40
N PRO A 348 4.00 -32.32 6.63
CA PRO A 348 2.95 -31.51 7.23
C PRO A 348 1.67 -31.51 6.37
N VAL A 349 0.53 -31.78 7.00
CA VAL A 349 -0.79 -31.66 6.35
C VAL A 349 -1.31 -30.26 6.61
N LEU A 350 -1.46 -29.47 5.54
CA LEU A 350 -1.83 -28.07 5.58
C LEU A 350 -3.17 -27.87 4.86
N SER A 351 -4.15 -27.31 5.54
CA SER A 351 -5.41 -26.87 4.96
C SER A 351 -5.94 -25.65 5.73
N ASN A 352 -6.96 -24.97 5.19
CA ASN A 352 -7.49 -23.76 5.82
C ASN A 352 -7.90 -23.98 7.29
N GLY A 353 -8.54 -25.08 7.66
CA GLY A 353 -8.99 -25.31 9.04
C GLY A 353 -8.18 -26.32 9.84
N HIS A 354 -7.14 -26.91 9.25
CA HIS A 354 -6.42 -28.03 9.86
C HIS A 354 -4.92 -27.96 9.53
N LEU A 355 -4.12 -28.04 10.58
CA LEU A 355 -2.67 -28.03 10.55
C LEU A 355 -2.18 -29.24 11.35
N ALA A 356 -1.49 -30.16 10.68
CA ALA A 356 -0.81 -31.27 11.33
C ALA A 356 0.68 -31.22 11.03
N ILE A 357 1.49 -31.08 12.07
CA ILE A 357 2.94 -30.98 11.96
C ILE A 357 3.57 -32.23 12.55
N PRO A 358 4.05 -33.18 11.72
CA PRO A 358 4.82 -34.30 12.20
C PRO A 358 6.22 -33.84 12.61
N PHE A 359 6.78 -34.49 13.63
CA PHE A 359 8.16 -34.26 14.05
C PHE A 359 8.80 -35.54 14.58
N ALA A 360 10.08 -35.70 14.28
CA ALA A 360 10.86 -36.86 14.70
C ALA A 360 11.34 -36.71 16.14
N LEU A 361 11.31 -37.82 16.88
CA LEU A 361 11.87 -37.93 18.22
C LEU A 361 13.08 -38.87 18.22
N VAL A 362 13.87 -38.81 19.29
CA VAL A 362 14.96 -39.77 19.52
C VAL A 362 14.41 -41.21 19.59
N GLY A 363 15.17 -42.18 19.07
CA GLY A 363 14.79 -43.59 19.10
C GLY A 363 13.83 -44.04 17.99
N GLY A 364 13.72 -43.27 16.89
CA GLY A 364 12.93 -43.65 15.72
C GLY A 364 11.41 -43.58 15.94
N ARG A 365 10.97 -42.87 17.00
CA ARG A 365 9.57 -42.51 17.21
C ARG A 365 9.27 -41.20 16.48
N SER A 366 8.02 -41.01 16.11
CA SER A 366 7.52 -39.74 15.60
C SER A 366 6.36 -39.26 16.46
N ALA A 367 6.14 -37.96 16.45
CA ALA A 367 5.01 -37.31 17.09
C ALA A 367 4.33 -36.41 16.08
N VAL A 368 3.10 -36.03 16.38
CA VAL A 368 2.34 -35.09 15.56
C VAL A 368 1.60 -34.12 16.45
N LEU A 369 1.72 -32.83 16.11
CA LEU A 369 0.91 -31.75 16.65
C LEU A 369 -0.21 -31.45 15.67
N HIS A 370 -1.44 -31.73 16.06
CA HIS A 370 -2.64 -31.38 15.32
C HIS A 370 -3.28 -30.15 15.92
N LEU A 371 -3.67 -29.23 15.04
CA LEU A 371 -4.37 -27.99 15.36
C LEU A 371 -5.57 -27.87 14.41
N ARG A 372 -6.72 -27.46 14.94
CA ARG A 372 -7.93 -27.18 14.16
C ARG A 372 -8.48 -25.81 14.51
N SER A 373 -8.93 -25.09 13.50
CA SER A 373 -9.66 -23.83 13.63
C SER A 373 -10.99 -23.95 12.89
N SER A 374 -12.06 -23.52 13.55
CA SER A 374 -13.39 -23.30 12.97
C SER A 374 -13.61 -21.85 12.54
N ALA A 375 -12.72 -20.95 12.96
CA ALA A 375 -12.71 -19.54 12.61
C ALA A 375 -11.96 -19.30 11.28
N GLU A 376 -11.37 -18.12 11.14
CA GLU A 376 -10.49 -17.80 10.01
C GLU A 376 -9.42 -18.88 9.83
N GLY A 377 -9.13 -19.20 8.57
CA GLY A 377 -8.21 -20.26 8.23
C GLY A 377 -6.79 -19.97 8.71
N PHE A 378 -6.02 -21.04 8.96
CA PHE A 378 -4.61 -20.96 9.28
C PHE A 378 -3.81 -20.28 8.16
N THR A 379 -2.73 -19.62 8.57
CA THR A 379 -1.83 -18.86 7.70
C THR A 379 -0.39 -19.34 7.83
N SER A 380 0.51 -18.79 7.01
CA SER A 380 1.95 -19.06 7.12
C SER A 380 2.50 -18.67 8.50
N ALA A 381 2.05 -17.53 9.06
CA ALA A 381 2.43 -17.07 10.40
C ALA A 381 2.01 -18.09 11.47
N THR A 382 0.77 -18.59 11.38
CA THR A 382 0.28 -19.65 12.27
C THR A 382 1.13 -20.92 12.17
N ARG A 383 1.47 -21.34 10.94
CA ARG A 383 2.36 -22.48 10.70
C ARG A 383 3.74 -22.27 11.33
N ARG A 384 4.31 -21.06 11.24
CA ARG A 384 5.61 -20.72 11.86
C ARG A 384 5.55 -20.80 13.39
N LEU A 385 4.49 -20.28 14.00
CA LEU A 385 4.27 -20.37 15.45
C LEU A 385 4.12 -21.82 15.92
N ALA A 386 3.35 -22.63 15.19
CA ALA A 386 3.21 -24.06 15.47
C ALA A 386 4.55 -24.81 15.32
N GLY A 387 5.36 -24.45 14.32
CA GLY A 387 6.73 -24.96 14.17
C GLY A 387 7.62 -24.58 15.36
N ALA A 388 7.50 -23.36 15.88
CA ALA A 388 8.22 -22.92 17.07
C ALA A 388 7.83 -23.74 18.32
N ALA A 389 6.56 -24.11 18.46
CA ALA A 389 6.08 -25.01 19.51
C ALA A 389 6.62 -26.44 19.34
N VAL A 390 6.65 -26.95 18.11
CA VAL A 390 7.20 -28.27 17.77
C VAL A 390 8.67 -28.38 18.17
N VAL A 391 9.47 -27.32 18.05
CA VAL A 391 10.88 -27.34 18.51
C VAL A 391 10.98 -27.63 20.01
N VAL A 392 10.16 -26.96 20.83
CA VAL A 392 10.14 -27.17 22.30
C VAL A 392 9.62 -28.55 22.64
N LEU A 393 8.52 -28.96 22.00
CA LEU A 393 7.93 -30.30 22.17
C LEU A 393 8.90 -31.42 21.81
N THR A 394 9.67 -31.26 20.73
CA THR A 394 10.66 -32.24 20.28
C THR A 394 11.74 -32.44 21.35
N ALA A 395 12.29 -31.35 21.88
CA ALA A 395 13.32 -31.41 22.92
C ALA A 395 12.78 -32.06 24.21
N TRP A 396 11.59 -31.64 24.64
CA TRP A 396 10.97 -32.15 25.86
C TRP A 396 10.56 -33.63 25.77
N LEU A 397 9.87 -34.03 24.70
CA LEU A 397 9.43 -35.42 24.51
C LEU A 397 10.60 -36.38 24.29
N SER A 398 11.66 -35.94 23.61
CA SER A 398 12.85 -36.79 23.40
C SER A 398 13.51 -37.17 24.72
N GLY A 399 13.57 -36.26 25.70
CA GLY A 399 14.11 -36.56 27.04
C GLY A 399 13.23 -37.52 27.85
N ARG A 400 11.94 -37.65 27.50
CA ARG A 400 10.98 -38.48 28.24
C ARG A 400 10.80 -39.87 27.62
N VAL A 401 10.86 -39.97 26.30
CA VAL A 401 10.68 -41.21 25.53
C VAL A 401 11.70 -42.30 25.90
N GLU A 402 12.88 -41.93 26.39
CA GLU A 402 13.89 -42.88 26.90
C GLU A 402 13.42 -43.66 28.15
N THR A 403 12.36 -43.21 28.85
CA THR A 403 11.98 -43.74 30.18
C THR A 403 10.61 -44.41 30.25
N ALA A 404 9.78 -44.33 29.22
CA ALA A 404 8.38 -44.79 29.28
C ALA A 404 8.15 -46.14 28.57
N PRO A 405 7.55 -47.16 29.23
CA PRO A 405 7.12 -48.40 28.58
C PRO A 405 5.96 -48.13 27.62
N VAL A 406 5.98 -48.80 26.45
CA VAL A 406 4.93 -48.69 25.43
C VAL A 406 3.68 -49.44 25.93
N ILE A 407 2.55 -48.73 26.08
CA ILE A 407 1.25 -49.33 26.44
C ILE A 407 0.41 -49.46 25.18
N ASP A 408 -0.14 -50.64 24.93
CA ASP A 408 -0.96 -50.96 23.76
C ASP A 408 -2.37 -50.32 23.84
N VAL A 409 -2.69 -49.51 22.83
CA VAL A 409 -3.87 -48.63 22.73
C VAL A 409 -5.19 -49.41 22.59
N ARG A 410 -5.14 -50.72 22.32
CA ARG A 410 -6.34 -51.59 22.29
C ARG A 410 -7.08 -51.68 23.62
N THR A 411 -6.55 -51.07 24.69
CA THR A 411 -7.16 -51.03 26.03
C THR A 411 -7.56 -49.62 26.49
N TRP A 412 -7.43 -48.59 25.64
CA TRP A 412 -7.72 -47.20 26.01
C TRP A 412 -9.20 -46.87 25.83
N ASP A 413 -9.90 -46.63 26.96
CA ASP A 413 -11.30 -46.22 27.01
C ASP A 413 -11.40 -44.69 27.28
N PRO A 414 -11.86 -43.87 26.32
CA PRO A 414 -11.97 -42.43 26.49
C PRO A 414 -13.00 -42.01 27.56
N ALA A 415 -13.93 -42.90 27.95
CA ALA A 415 -14.94 -42.60 28.97
C ALA A 415 -14.35 -42.53 30.39
N ARG A 416 -13.20 -43.15 30.66
CA ARG A 416 -12.62 -43.20 32.03
C ARG A 416 -11.79 -41.99 32.44
N ASN A 417 -11.32 -41.18 31.49
CA ASN A 417 -10.46 -40.03 31.79
C ASN A 417 -11.21 -38.67 31.76
N GLY A 418 -12.52 -38.67 31.48
CA GLY A 418 -13.35 -37.46 31.43
C GLY A 418 -14.04 -37.07 32.74
N GLU A 419 -14.02 -37.91 33.78
CA GLU A 419 -14.83 -37.69 34.99
C GLU A 419 -14.06 -37.26 36.25
N SER A 420 -12.72 -37.24 36.24
CA SER A 420 -11.93 -36.85 37.43
C SER A 420 -11.64 -35.35 37.56
N GLY A 421 -12.55 -34.50 37.09
CA GLY A 421 -12.40 -33.04 37.13
C GLY A 421 -13.73 -32.31 37.09
N ARG A 422 -14.55 -32.50 38.13
CA ARG A 422 -15.58 -31.54 38.54
C ARG A 422 -15.29 -31.06 39.94
#